data_AF-A0A8C2IGL5-F1
#
_entry.id   AF-A0A8C2IGL5-F1
#
_cell.length_a   1.000
_cell.length_b   1.000
_cell.length_c   1.000
_cell.angle_alpha   90.00
_cell.angle_beta   90.00
_cell.angle_gamma   90.00
#
_symmetry.space_group_name_H-M   'P 1'
#
loop_
_entity.id
_entity.type
_entity.pdbx_description
1 polymer ?
#
loop_
_entity_poly.entity_id
_entity_poly.type
_entity_poly.pdbx_seq_one_letter_code
_entity_poly.pdbx_strand_id
1 'polypeptide(L)'
;MRFLEISFSREVFLFASKGLHHCLQMRLSSECNTSEPHNNELYLLFLFVSFIVLIAAYFFSVVFQLGEDTFNRAKLLNVGYTETIKDAEYDCFIFSDVDLIPMDDRNLYHCYDQPRHFAIAMDKFGFRLPYAGYFGGVSGLSKKQFLKINGFPNEYWGWGGEDDDIYNRITLNGMKVSRPDVRIGRYRMIKHERDKHNEPNPQRFSKIQNTKNTMRKDGISSLMYRVVSVKKYPLYTNISVEIGKPPPRPLKG
;
A
#
# COMPACT_ATOMS: atom_id res chain seq x y z
N MET A 1 11.57 22.20 -9.56
CA MET A 1 11.21 21.38 -8.39
C MET A 1 11.81 19.99 -8.60
N ARG A 2 12.64 19.49 -7.67
CA ARG A 2 13.14 18.11 -7.75
C ARG A 2 11.97 17.19 -7.44
N PHE A 3 11.44 16.54 -8.48
CA PHE A 3 10.38 15.56 -8.36
C PHE A 3 10.86 14.39 -7.49
N LEU A 4 9.93 13.78 -6.74
CA LEU A 4 10.13 12.55 -5.99
C LEU A 4 11.03 11.59 -6.81
N GLU A 5 12.25 11.33 -6.34
CA GLU A 5 13.01 10.16 -6.78
C GLU A 5 12.29 8.94 -6.19
N ILE A 6 11.19 8.51 -6.83
CA ILE A 6 10.42 7.36 -6.39
C ILE A 6 11.30 6.13 -6.53
N SER A 7 11.54 5.48 -5.40
CA SER A 7 12.19 4.17 -5.39
C SER A 7 11.12 3.10 -5.22
N PHE A 8 10.71 2.49 -6.34
CA PHE A 8 9.67 1.45 -6.42
C PHE A 8 9.93 0.25 -5.49
N SER A 9 11.18 0.04 -5.08
CA SER A 9 11.61 -1.04 -4.19
C SER A 9 11.97 -0.61 -2.76
N ARG A 10 11.67 0.62 -2.38
CA ARG A 10 11.99 1.18 -1.05
C ARG A 10 10.88 1.98 -0.43
N GLU A 11 9.86 2.35 -1.20
CA GLU A 11 8.79 3.23 -0.76
C GLU A 11 7.43 2.53 -0.76
N VAL A 12 6.58 2.93 0.17
CA VAL A 12 5.15 2.62 0.15
C VAL A 12 4.35 3.89 0.40
N PHE A 13 3.15 3.95 -0.17
CA PHE A 13 2.22 5.06 0.01
C PHE A 13 1.14 4.69 1.01
N LEU A 14 0.87 5.62 1.92
CA LEU A 14 -0.24 5.53 2.86
C LEU A 14 -1.05 6.82 2.84
N PHE A 15 -2.34 6.67 2.58
CA PHE A 15 -3.32 7.74 2.70
C PHE A 15 -4.20 7.49 3.93
N ALA A 16 -4.44 8.51 4.75
CA ALA A 16 -5.31 8.42 5.92
C ALA A 16 -6.33 9.55 5.97
N SER A 17 -7.56 9.23 6.39
CA SER A 17 -8.65 10.21 6.49
C SER A 17 -9.53 9.99 7.72
N LYS A 18 -10.18 11.09 8.16
CA LYS A 18 -11.13 11.12 9.27
C LYS A 18 -12.55 10.77 8.80
N GLY A 19 -12.78 9.54 8.36
CA GLY A 19 -14.11 9.03 8.03
C GLY A 19 -14.87 9.79 6.92
N LEU A 20 -16.11 9.37 6.64
CA LEU A 20 -16.89 9.83 5.48
C LEU A 20 -17.28 11.33 5.53
N HIS A 21 -17.18 11.98 6.69
CA HIS A 21 -17.73 13.33 6.90
C HIS A 21 -16.94 14.47 6.22
N HIS A 22 -15.80 14.20 5.59
CA HIS A 22 -15.01 15.22 4.88
C HIS A 22 -14.66 14.86 3.43
N CYS A 23 -15.13 13.73 2.90
CA CYS A 23 -14.88 13.37 1.51
C CYS A 23 -15.89 14.09 0.61
N LEU A 24 -15.61 15.36 0.27
CA LEU A 24 -16.34 16.09 -0.76
C LEU A 24 -16.19 15.35 -2.10
N GLN A 25 -17.28 14.74 -2.55
CA GLN A 25 -17.36 14.03 -3.81
C GLN A 25 -17.38 15.07 -4.95
N MET A 26 -16.26 15.24 -5.65
CA MET A 26 -16.19 16.08 -6.86
C MET A 26 -15.73 15.25 -8.07
N ARG A 27 -16.45 15.40 -9.18
CA ARG A 27 -16.17 14.74 -10.48
C ARG A 27 -14.94 15.38 -11.14
N LEU A 28 -14.04 14.59 -11.71
CA LEU A 28 -13.06 15.11 -12.66
C LEU A 28 -13.77 15.38 -14.01
N SER A 29 -13.87 16.65 -14.39
CA SER A 29 -14.16 17.01 -15.78
C SER A 29 -12.92 16.72 -16.63
N SER A 30 -13.10 15.82 -17.59
CA SER A 30 -12.11 15.38 -18.56
C SER A 30 -11.74 16.50 -19.53
N GLU A 31 -10.74 17.32 -19.21
CA GLU A 31 -10.07 18.19 -20.19
C GLU A 31 -8.67 18.56 -19.66
N CYS A 32 -7.70 17.69 -19.90
CA CYS A 32 -6.29 18.05 -19.77
C CYS A 32 -5.53 17.46 -20.95
N ASN A 33 -5.56 18.19 -22.07
CA ASN A 33 -4.73 17.93 -23.24
C ASN A 33 -3.36 18.54 -22.96
N THR A 34 -2.36 17.71 -22.64
CA THR A 34 -0.96 18.15 -22.62
C THR A 34 -0.10 17.14 -23.36
N SER A 35 0.46 17.60 -24.48
CA SER A 35 1.38 16.90 -25.35
C SER A 35 2.83 17.16 -24.92
N GLU A 36 3.42 16.29 -24.09
CA GLU A 36 4.89 16.17 -23.96
C GLU A 36 5.27 14.69 -23.72
N PRO A 37 6.36 14.16 -24.33
CA PRO A 37 6.51 12.72 -24.53
C PRO A 37 7.43 12.00 -23.51
N HIS A 38 7.78 12.62 -22.38
CA HIS A 38 8.60 11.95 -21.36
C HIS A 38 7.86 11.81 -20.02
N ASN A 39 7.38 10.58 -19.76
CA ASN A 39 6.75 10.06 -18.53
C ASN A 39 5.34 10.59 -18.16
N ASN A 40 4.39 10.41 -19.07
CA ASN A 40 2.94 10.59 -18.80
C ASN A 40 2.46 9.89 -17.50
N GLU A 41 3.02 8.74 -17.13
CA GLU A 41 2.55 7.97 -15.98
C GLU A 41 2.95 8.61 -14.63
N LEU A 42 4.19 9.09 -14.48
CA LEU A 42 4.62 9.79 -13.26
C LEU A 42 3.85 11.10 -13.06
N TYR A 43 3.56 11.81 -14.16
CA TYR A 43 2.73 13.00 -14.13
C TYR A 43 1.29 12.68 -13.70
N LEU A 44 0.71 11.60 -14.24
CA LEU A 44 -0.62 11.13 -13.82
C LEU A 44 -0.65 10.72 -12.34
N LEU A 45 0.38 10.04 -11.84
CA LEU A 45 0.50 9.71 -10.43
C LEU A 45 0.55 10.98 -9.57
N PHE A 46 1.32 11.99 -10.00
CA PHE A 46 1.40 13.27 -9.31
C PHE A 46 0.05 14.00 -9.28
N LEU A 47 -0.67 14.07 -10.40
CA LEU A 47 -2.00 14.67 -10.46
C LEU A 47 -2.98 13.91 -9.56
N PHE A 48 -2.91 12.58 -9.57
CA PHE A 48 -3.74 11.73 -8.74
C PHE A 48 -3.50 11.95 -7.23
N VAL A 49 -2.23 11.95 -6.81
CA VAL A 49 -1.84 12.24 -5.41
C VAL A 49 -2.30 13.64 -5.02
N SER A 50 -2.06 14.63 -5.88
CA SER A 50 -2.46 16.02 -5.63
C SER A 50 -3.97 16.15 -5.47
N PHE A 51 -4.74 15.46 -6.32
CA PHE A 51 -6.20 15.43 -6.24
C PHE A 51 -6.67 14.82 -4.91
N ILE A 52 -6.16 13.65 -4.52
CA ILE A 52 -6.56 13.00 -3.25
C ILE A 52 -6.22 13.87 -2.04
N VAL A 53 -5.02 14.45 -1.99
CA VAL A 53 -4.57 15.22 -0.84
C VAL A 53 -5.31 16.54 -0.72
N LEU A 54 -5.38 17.32 -1.81
CA LEU A 54 -5.90 18.68 -1.77
C LEU A 54 -7.43 18.73 -1.74
N ILE A 55 -8.10 17.80 -2.44
CA ILE A 55 -9.56 17.85 -2.61
C ILE A 55 -10.26 16.95 -1.60
N ALA A 56 -9.71 15.76 -1.31
CA ALA A 56 -10.35 14.80 -0.43
C ALA A 56 -9.83 14.85 1.03
N ALA A 57 -8.98 15.84 1.35
CA ALA A 57 -8.46 16.12 2.70
C ALA A 57 -7.76 14.92 3.36
N TYR A 58 -7.00 14.15 2.58
CA TYR A 58 -6.21 13.04 3.08
C TYR A 58 -4.87 13.52 3.65
N PHE A 59 -4.46 12.93 4.76
CA PHE A 59 -3.05 12.89 5.12
C PHE A 59 -2.36 11.87 4.22
N PHE A 60 -1.31 12.30 3.52
CA PHE A 60 -0.51 11.43 2.67
C PHE A 60 0.91 11.30 3.22
N SER A 61 1.36 10.06 3.38
CA SER A 61 2.72 9.75 3.80
C SER A 61 3.40 8.78 2.84
N VAL A 62 4.68 9.03 2.65
CA VAL A 62 5.62 8.16 1.92
C VAL A 62 6.56 7.57 2.95
N VAL A 63 6.51 6.26 3.14
CA VAL A 63 7.38 5.55 4.09
C VAL A 63 8.53 4.93 3.32
N PHE A 64 9.75 5.37 3.64
CA PHE A 64 10.97 4.98 2.94
C PHE A 64 11.84 4.07 3.81
N GLN A 65 12.17 2.89 3.28
CA GLN A 65 13.13 1.97 3.90
C GLN A 65 14.57 2.42 3.61
N LEU A 66 15.29 2.79 4.66
CA LEU A 66 16.71 3.11 4.59
C LEU A 66 17.58 1.87 4.46
N GLY A 67 18.69 2.02 3.74
CA GLY A 67 19.71 0.99 3.57
C GLY A 67 19.48 0.08 2.37
N GLU A 68 20.38 -0.89 2.19
CA GLU A 68 20.42 -1.77 1.02
C GLU A 68 19.95 -3.21 1.28
N ASP A 69 19.40 -3.48 2.46
CA ASP A 69 18.85 -4.81 2.82
C ASP A 69 17.57 -5.12 2.02
N THR A 70 17.07 -6.36 2.09
CA THR A 70 15.86 -6.76 1.35
C THR A 70 14.66 -5.89 1.69
N PHE A 71 13.87 -5.51 0.69
CA PHE A 71 12.64 -4.73 0.87
C PHE A 71 11.59 -5.52 1.67
N ASN A 72 10.85 -4.82 2.53
CA ASN A 72 9.74 -5.41 3.28
C ASN A 72 8.53 -4.49 3.28
N ARG A 73 7.73 -4.65 2.23
CA ARG A 73 6.54 -3.87 1.95
C ARG A 73 5.53 -3.86 3.11
N ALA A 74 5.11 -5.04 3.56
CA ALA A 74 4.09 -5.18 4.61
C ALA A 74 4.52 -4.52 5.94
N LYS A 75 5.80 -4.65 6.31
CA LYS A 75 6.36 -4.00 7.50
C LYS A 75 6.36 -2.48 7.37
N LEU A 76 6.69 -1.91 6.21
CA LEU A 76 6.61 -0.45 5.99
C LEU A 76 5.18 0.07 6.04
N LEU A 77 4.20 -0.69 5.56
CA LEU A 77 2.78 -0.34 5.66
C LEU A 77 2.32 -0.27 7.14
N ASN A 78 2.79 -1.21 7.98
CA ASN A 78 2.58 -1.15 9.44
C ASN A 78 3.24 0.09 10.08
N VAL A 79 4.47 0.43 9.66
CA VAL A 79 5.16 1.65 10.10
C VAL A 79 4.36 2.89 9.72
N GLY A 80 3.91 2.97 8.46
CA GLY A 80 3.09 4.07 7.99
C GLY A 80 1.85 4.28 8.84
N TYR A 81 1.10 3.21 9.13
CA TYR A 81 -0.06 3.28 10.02
C TYR A 81 0.34 3.83 11.39
N THR A 82 1.39 3.26 11.98
CA THR A 82 1.83 3.58 13.35
C THR A 82 2.32 5.02 13.48
N GLU A 83 3.00 5.57 12.48
CA GLU A 83 3.41 6.98 12.48
C GLU A 83 2.26 7.92 12.17
N THR A 84 1.36 7.54 11.27
CA THR A 84 0.23 8.39 10.87
C THR A 84 -0.72 8.66 12.02
N ILE A 85 -1.02 7.65 12.85
CA ILE A 85 -1.91 7.82 14.01
C ILE A 85 -1.31 8.65 15.15
N LYS A 86 -0.01 9.02 15.08
CA LYS A 86 0.61 9.95 16.05
C LYS A 86 0.29 11.41 15.72
N ASP A 87 0.02 11.72 14.45
CA ASP A 87 -0.23 13.08 13.98
C ASP A 87 -1.69 13.48 14.24
N ALA A 88 -2.64 12.58 13.98
CA ALA A 88 -4.05 12.78 14.31
C ALA A 88 -4.83 11.46 14.43
N GLU A 89 -6.05 11.54 14.94
CA GLU A 89 -7.00 10.43 14.89
C GLU A 89 -7.56 10.27 13.48
N TYR A 90 -7.15 9.21 12.79
CA TYR A 90 -7.68 8.78 11.50
C TYR A 90 -8.44 7.46 11.64
N ASP A 91 -9.50 7.30 10.84
CA ASP A 91 -10.37 6.11 10.89
C ASP A 91 -10.24 5.22 9.67
N CYS A 92 -9.69 5.76 8.57
CA CYS A 92 -9.49 5.04 7.32
C CYS A 92 -8.05 5.12 6.85
N PHE A 93 -7.52 3.98 6.39
CA PHE A 93 -6.15 3.84 5.91
C PHE A 93 -6.16 3.14 4.55
N ILE A 94 -5.60 3.79 3.55
CA ILE A 94 -5.41 3.24 2.21
C ILE A 94 -3.93 2.98 1.98
N PHE A 95 -3.59 1.70 1.83
CA PHE A 95 -2.25 1.18 1.61
C PHE A 95 -2.06 0.99 0.10
N SER A 96 -1.09 1.67 -0.49
CA SER A 96 -0.90 1.71 -1.94
C SER A 96 0.55 1.44 -2.31
N ASP A 97 0.73 0.66 -3.36
CA ASP A 97 1.98 0.64 -4.10
C ASP A 97 2.19 2.00 -4.78
N VAL A 98 3.47 2.37 -4.96
CA VAL A 98 3.86 3.68 -5.51
C VAL A 98 3.79 3.71 -7.04
N ASP A 99 3.67 2.55 -7.68
CA ASP A 99 3.59 2.35 -9.12
C ASP A 99 2.17 2.14 -9.64
N LEU A 100 1.13 2.25 -8.80
CA LEU A 100 -0.25 1.96 -9.21
C LEU A 100 -1.11 3.22 -9.30
N ILE A 101 -1.61 3.49 -10.51
CA ILE A 101 -2.48 4.64 -10.79
C ILE A 101 -3.89 4.14 -11.14
N PRO A 102 -4.95 4.57 -10.43
CA PRO A 102 -6.31 4.23 -10.81
C PRO A 102 -6.68 4.90 -12.13
N MET A 103 -7.43 4.16 -12.95
CA MET A 103 -7.84 4.63 -14.29
C MET A 103 -9.25 5.24 -14.30
N ASP A 104 -9.95 5.23 -13.16
CA ASP A 104 -11.34 5.69 -13.04
C ASP A 104 -11.52 6.41 -11.69
N ASP A 105 -11.97 7.66 -11.74
CA ASP A 105 -12.14 8.51 -10.56
C ASP A 105 -13.34 8.10 -9.68
N ARG A 106 -14.22 7.23 -10.18
CA ARG A 106 -15.30 6.62 -9.39
C ARG A 106 -14.77 5.53 -8.45
N ASN A 107 -13.51 5.13 -8.57
CA ASN A 107 -12.87 4.23 -7.63
C ASN A 107 -12.42 5.01 -6.38
N LEU A 108 -13.40 5.47 -5.60
CA LEU A 108 -13.19 6.37 -4.48
C LEU A 108 -12.32 5.72 -3.39
N TYR A 109 -11.19 6.36 -3.05
CA TYR A 109 -10.26 5.90 -2.00
C TYR A 109 -10.86 6.15 -0.63
N HIS A 110 -11.72 5.25 -0.14
CA HIS A 110 -12.27 5.30 1.21
C HIS A 110 -12.51 3.90 1.77
N CYS A 111 -12.70 3.82 3.08
CA CYS A 111 -12.98 2.58 3.77
C CYS A 111 -14.48 2.27 3.74
N TYR A 112 -14.79 0.99 3.83
CA TYR A 112 -16.15 0.42 3.79
C TYR A 112 -16.33 -0.51 5.00
N ASP A 113 -17.53 -1.05 5.17
CA ASP A 113 -17.85 -2.03 6.25
C ASP A 113 -16.96 -3.28 6.21
N GLN A 114 -16.42 -3.59 5.03
CA GLN A 114 -15.49 -4.69 4.78
C GLN A 114 -14.16 -4.17 4.21
N PRO A 115 -13.01 -4.80 4.52
CA PRO A 115 -11.73 -4.47 3.91
C PRO A 115 -11.84 -4.37 2.38
N ARG A 116 -11.35 -3.27 1.81
CA ARG A 116 -11.52 -2.92 0.41
C ARG A 116 -10.27 -3.26 -0.40
N HIS A 117 -10.44 -3.95 -1.52
CA HIS A 117 -9.40 -4.15 -2.53
C HIS A 117 -9.73 -3.28 -3.74
N PHE A 118 -8.90 -2.29 -4.03
CA PHE A 118 -9.15 -1.32 -5.10
C PHE A 118 -8.58 -1.78 -6.45
N ALA A 119 -7.35 -2.30 -6.44
CA ALA A 119 -6.61 -2.68 -7.65
C ALA A 119 -7.01 -4.06 -8.21
N ILE A 120 -8.28 -4.21 -8.61
CA ILE A 120 -8.83 -5.53 -8.97
C ILE A 120 -8.58 -5.92 -10.43
N ALA A 121 -8.22 -4.96 -11.27
CA ALA A 121 -7.96 -5.14 -12.70
C ALA A 121 -6.73 -4.30 -13.12
N MET A 122 -5.53 -4.85 -12.95
CA MET A 122 -4.29 -4.20 -13.40
C MET A 122 -3.97 -4.56 -14.85
N ASP A 123 -3.43 -3.60 -15.60
CA ASP A 123 -2.96 -3.79 -16.97
C ASP A 123 -1.93 -4.92 -17.13
N LYS A 124 -0.99 -5.07 -16.18
CA LYS A 124 0.01 -6.15 -16.16
C LYS A 124 -0.59 -7.56 -16.11
N PHE A 125 -1.83 -7.67 -15.63
CA PHE A 125 -2.59 -8.92 -15.56
C PHE A 125 -3.72 -8.97 -16.60
N GLY A 126 -3.65 -8.14 -17.65
CA GLY A 126 -4.66 -8.07 -18.69
C GLY A 126 -6.03 -7.59 -18.20
N PHE A 127 -6.05 -6.71 -17.19
CA PHE A 127 -7.26 -6.19 -16.53
C PHE A 127 -8.15 -7.28 -15.92
N ARG A 128 -7.54 -8.37 -15.43
CA ARG A 128 -8.22 -9.45 -14.74
C ARG A 128 -7.65 -9.63 -13.34
N LEU A 129 -8.51 -10.06 -12.41
CA LEU A 129 -8.09 -10.45 -11.08
C LEU A 129 -7.28 -11.76 -11.20
N PRO A 130 -6.03 -11.83 -10.70
CA PRO A 130 -5.19 -13.02 -10.86
C PRO A 130 -5.81 -14.30 -10.27
N TYR A 131 -6.41 -14.18 -9.08
CA TYR A 131 -7.14 -15.25 -8.38
C TYR A 131 -8.01 -14.65 -7.27
N ALA A 132 -8.98 -15.40 -6.76
CA ALA A 132 -9.99 -14.88 -5.83
C ALA A 132 -9.41 -14.33 -4.51
N GLY A 133 -8.33 -14.94 -4.02
CA GLY A 133 -7.61 -14.52 -2.81
C GLY A 133 -6.66 -13.33 -2.98
N TYR A 134 -6.51 -12.79 -4.20
CA TYR A 134 -5.58 -11.70 -4.47
C TYR A 134 -6.04 -10.40 -3.78
N PHE A 135 -5.13 -9.80 -3.00
CA PHE A 135 -5.38 -8.57 -2.22
C PHE A 135 -4.24 -7.54 -2.33
N GLY A 136 -3.40 -7.66 -3.36
CA GLY A 136 -2.23 -6.80 -3.55
C GLY A 136 -2.51 -5.48 -4.26
N GLY A 137 -1.47 -4.66 -4.40
CA GLY A 137 -1.55 -3.38 -5.09
C GLY A 137 -2.07 -2.25 -4.20
N VAL A 138 -3.40 -2.10 -4.14
CA VAL A 138 -4.05 -1.02 -3.37
C VAL A 138 -5.20 -1.58 -2.54
N SER A 139 -5.13 -1.38 -1.23
CA SER A 139 -6.12 -1.87 -0.27
C SER A 139 -6.50 -0.82 0.78
N GLY A 140 -7.70 -0.92 1.35
CA GLY A 140 -8.23 0.01 2.33
C GLY A 140 -8.82 -0.71 3.53
N LEU A 141 -8.38 -0.33 4.73
CA LEU A 141 -8.91 -0.85 5.99
C LEU A 141 -9.22 0.30 6.94
N SER A 142 -10.37 0.23 7.59
CA SER A 142 -10.63 1.10 8.75
C SER A 142 -9.68 0.76 9.90
N LYS A 143 -9.48 1.72 10.82
CA LYS A 143 -8.71 1.51 12.06
C LYS A 143 -9.13 0.22 12.76
N LYS A 144 -10.44 0.01 12.89
CA LYS A 144 -11.03 -1.18 13.52
C LYS A 144 -10.68 -2.47 12.76
N GLN A 145 -10.80 -2.48 11.43
CA GLN A 145 -10.47 -3.65 10.61
C GLN A 145 -8.97 -3.98 10.68
N PHE A 146 -8.11 -2.97 10.58
CA PHE A 146 -6.65 -3.12 10.62
C PHE A 146 -6.18 -3.66 11.98
N LEU A 147 -6.68 -3.10 13.09
CA LEU A 147 -6.38 -3.60 14.43
C LEU A 147 -6.93 -5.00 14.68
N LYS A 148 -8.11 -5.34 14.14
CA LYS A 148 -8.72 -6.68 14.27
C LYS A 148 -7.82 -7.79 13.72
N ILE A 149 -7.05 -7.50 12.67
CA ILE A 149 -6.13 -8.46 12.04
C ILE A 149 -4.70 -8.39 12.59
N ASN A 150 -4.46 -7.59 13.64
CA ASN A 150 -3.12 -7.26 14.15
C ASN A 150 -2.22 -6.61 13.07
N GLY A 151 -2.79 -5.83 12.16
CA GLY A 151 -2.13 -5.32 10.97
C GLY A 151 -1.53 -6.41 10.08
N PHE A 152 -0.48 -6.04 9.36
CA PHE A 152 0.15 -6.87 8.31
C PHE A 152 1.35 -7.67 8.87
N PRO A 153 1.79 -8.76 8.21
CA PRO A 153 2.95 -9.51 8.68
C PRO A 153 4.25 -8.72 8.52
N ASN A 154 5.14 -8.78 9.51
CA ASN A 154 6.46 -8.14 9.46
C ASN A 154 7.54 -9.05 8.88
N GLU A 155 7.28 -10.34 8.73
CA GLU A 155 8.30 -11.34 8.40
C GLU A 155 8.40 -11.67 6.90
N TYR A 156 7.77 -10.87 6.03
CA TYR A 156 7.84 -11.01 4.57
C TYR A 156 8.92 -10.12 3.98
N TRP A 157 10.14 -10.66 3.93
CA TRP A 157 11.28 -10.03 3.29
C TRP A 157 11.38 -10.49 1.83
N GLY A 158 11.31 -9.53 0.90
CA GLY A 158 11.35 -9.76 -0.54
C GLY A 158 9.97 -9.95 -1.15
N TRP A 159 9.94 -10.33 -2.42
CA TRP A 159 8.72 -10.35 -3.21
C TRP A 159 7.83 -11.56 -2.92
N GLY A 160 6.58 -11.28 -2.54
CA GLY A 160 5.43 -12.16 -2.69
C GLY A 160 4.95 -12.85 -1.42
N GLY A 161 3.63 -13.02 -1.37
CA GLY A 161 2.88 -13.82 -0.40
C GLY A 161 2.40 -13.07 0.84
N GLU A 162 2.84 -11.83 1.04
CA GLU A 162 2.38 -10.98 2.14
C GLU A 162 0.92 -10.55 1.94
N ASP A 163 0.52 -10.23 0.70
CA ASP A 163 -0.87 -9.89 0.38
C ASP A 163 -1.83 -11.07 0.58
N ASP A 164 -1.35 -12.29 0.31
CA ASP A 164 -2.10 -13.53 0.56
C ASP A 164 -2.24 -13.81 2.07
N ASP A 165 -1.20 -13.53 2.86
CA ASP A 165 -1.27 -13.59 4.32
C ASP A 165 -2.29 -12.57 4.86
N ILE A 166 -2.28 -11.34 4.34
CA ILE A 166 -3.26 -10.31 4.69
C ILE A 166 -4.69 -10.77 4.35
N TYR A 167 -4.91 -11.35 3.16
CA TYR A 167 -6.20 -11.94 2.79
C TYR A 167 -6.63 -13.04 3.77
N ASN A 168 -5.71 -13.94 4.13
CA ASN A 168 -5.95 -14.98 5.12
C ASN A 168 -6.31 -14.39 6.50
N ARG A 169 -5.62 -13.35 6.96
CA ARG A 169 -5.94 -12.68 8.25
C ARG A 169 -7.33 -12.08 8.25
N ILE A 170 -7.73 -11.46 7.13
CA ILE A 170 -9.07 -10.88 6.94
C ILE A 170 -10.13 -11.98 7.06
N THR A 171 -9.98 -13.06 6.29
CA THR A 171 -10.96 -14.15 6.26
C THR A 171 -11.02 -14.94 7.58
N LEU A 172 -9.88 -15.20 8.22
CA LEU A 172 -9.80 -15.84 9.54
C LEU A 172 -10.44 -15.01 10.66
N ASN A 173 -10.56 -13.68 10.49
CA ASN A 173 -11.29 -12.80 11.39
C ASN A 173 -12.77 -12.57 10.99
N GLY A 174 -13.29 -13.41 10.10
CA GLY A 174 -14.69 -13.39 9.68
C GLY A 174 -15.05 -12.17 8.81
N MET A 175 -14.06 -11.46 8.27
CA MET A 175 -14.29 -10.37 7.32
C MET A 175 -14.19 -10.90 5.89
N LYS A 176 -14.83 -10.21 4.95
CA LYS A 176 -14.81 -10.49 3.52
C LYS A 176 -14.11 -9.34 2.80
N VAL A 177 -13.51 -9.62 1.65
CA VAL A 177 -12.94 -8.55 0.81
C VAL A 177 -14.04 -7.92 -0.05
N SER A 178 -14.24 -6.61 0.08
CA SER A 178 -15.06 -5.79 -0.80
C SER A 178 -14.26 -5.35 -2.03
N ARG A 179 -14.90 -5.29 -3.20
CA ARG A 179 -14.29 -4.89 -4.47
C ARG A 179 -15.22 -3.97 -5.28
N PRO A 180 -14.71 -3.01 -6.05
CA PRO A 180 -15.50 -2.24 -7.01
C PRO A 180 -15.98 -3.10 -8.19
N ASP A 181 -16.80 -2.53 -9.06
CA ASP A 181 -17.03 -3.06 -10.42
C ASP A 181 -15.69 -3.11 -11.17
N VAL A 182 -15.47 -4.15 -11.97
CA VAL A 182 -14.22 -4.39 -12.72
C VAL A 182 -13.87 -3.25 -13.69
N ARG A 183 -14.84 -2.48 -14.17
CA ARG A 183 -14.60 -1.31 -15.03
C ARG A 183 -14.05 -0.13 -14.24
N ILE A 184 -14.44 -0.02 -12.97
CA ILE A 184 -14.04 1.06 -12.06
C ILE A 184 -12.70 0.72 -11.38
N GLY A 185 -12.50 -0.52 -10.96
CA GLY A 185 -11.26 -0.96 -10.27
C GLY A 185 -10.07 -1.22 -11.20
N ARG A 186 -9.96 -0.49 -12.31
CA ARG A 186 -8.85 -0.61 -13.26
C ARG A 186 -7.66 0.22 -12.83
N TYR A 187 -6.47 -0.35 -12.94
CA TYR A 187 -5.21 0.30 -12.61
C TYR A 187 -4.18 0.13 -13.71
N ARG A 188 -3.34 1.15 -13.85
CA ARG A 188 -2.13 1.11 -14.66
C ARG A 188 -0.91 1.00 -13.74
N MET A 189 -0.02 0.05 -14.04
CA MET A 189 1.27 -0.05 -13.37
C MET A 189 2.30 0.80 -14.12
N ILE A 190 2.98 1.68 -13.40
CA ILE A 190 4.12 2.43 -13.93
C ILE A 190 5.21 1.42 -14.27
N LYS A 191 5.69 1.45 -15.52
CA LYS A 191 6.75 0.51 -15.93
C LYS A 191 8.08 0.91 -15.30
N HIS A 192 8.71 -0.04 -14.61
CA HIS A 192 10.06 0.11 -14.09
C HIS A 192 10.85 -1.20 -14.29
N GLU A 193 12.18 -1.09 -14.27
CA GLU A 193 13.04 -2.28 -14.26
C GLU A 193 12.79 -3.13 -13.01
N ARG A 194 13.16 -4.41 -13.07
CA ARG A 194 12.99 -5.29 -11.93
C ARG A 194 13.74 -4.74 -10.72
N ASP A 195 12.98 -4.55 -9.66
CA ASP A 195 13.43 -4.01 -8.39
C ASP A 195 14.59 -4.81 -7.80
N LYS A 196 15.76 -4.17 -7.73
CA LYS A 196 16.86 -4.65 -6.89
C LYS A 196 16.38 -4.72 -5.45
N HIS A 197 16.82 -5.73 -4.69
CA HIS A 197 16.45 -5.95 -3.28
C HIS A 197 15.01 -6.40 -3.04
N ASN A 198 14.28 -6.77 -4.09
CA ASN A 198 12.93 -7.35 -4.03
C ASN A 198 12.91 -8.76 -4.64
N GLU A 199 13.91 -9.58 -4.30
CA GLU A 199 14.01 -10.95 -4.81
C GLU A 199 12.84 -11.82 -4.29
N PRO A 200 12.40 -12.85 -5.04
CA PRO A 200 11.31 -13.72 -4.61
C PRO A 200 11.58 -14.33 -3.24
N ASN A 201 10.64 -14.18 -2.32
CA ASN A 201 10.73 -14.77 -0.99
C ASN A 201 10.58 -16.31 -1.09
N PRO A 202 11.63 -17.10 -0.78
CA PRO A 202 11.59 -18.55 -0.91
C PRO A 202 10.63 -19.21 0.09
N GLN A 203 10.29 -18.51 1.18
CA GLN A 203 9.42 -19.01 2.24
C GLN A 203 7.96 -18.57 2.07
N ARG A 204 7.59 -17.89 0.97
CA ARG A 204 6.25 -17.29 0.81
C ARG A 204 5.12 -18.30 1.03
N PHE A 205 5.20 -19.48 0.42
CA PHE A 205 4.13 -20.48 0.49
C PHE A 205 4.00 -21.08 1.89
N SER A 206 5.11 -21.38 2.56
CA SER A 206 5.09 -21.91 3.92
C SER A 206 4.59 -20.87 4.94
N LYS A 207 4.93 -19.58 4.74
CA LYS A 207 4.41 -18.48 5.57
C LYS A 207 2.90 -18.31 5.39
N ILE A 208 2.38 -18.32 4.16
CA ILE A 208 0.93 -18.23 3.87
C ILE A 208 0.17 -19.39 4.54
N GLN A 209 0.69 -20.61 4.48
CA GLN A 209 0.06 -21.76 5.13
C GLN A 209 0.02 -21.62 6.66
N ASN A 210 0.95 -20.87 7.24
CA ASN A 210 1.08 -20.66 8.68
C ASN A 210 0.40 -19.40 9.22
N THR A 211 -0.30 -18.61 8.39
CA THR A 211 -0.94 -17.35 8.81
C THR A 211 -1.74 -17.50 10.12
N LYS A 212 -2.56 -18.56 10.23
CA LYS A 212 -3.39 -18.81 11.42
C LYS A 212 -2.57 -18.91 12.72
N ASN A 213 -1.36 -19.46 12.63
CA ASN A 213 -0.47 -19.66 13.77
C ASN A 213 0.36 -18.42 14.10
N THR A 214 0.67 -17.60 13.10
CA THR A 214 1.59 -16.46 13.21
C THR A 214 0.88 -15.13 13.42
N MET A 215 -0.33 -14.91 12.90
CA MET A 215 -0.96 -13.59 12.81
C MET A 215 -1.14 -12.85 14.15
N ARG A 216 -1.28 -13.58 15.26
CA ARG A 216 -1.37 -12.99 16.61
C ARG A 216 -0.03 -12.56 17.20
N LYS A 217 1.08 -13.10 16.67
CA LYS A 217 2.45 -12.88 17.15
C LYS A 217 3.25 -11.99 16.20
N ASP A 218 2.95 -12.04 14.91
CA ASP A 218 3.58 -11.26 13.85
C ASP A 218 2.58 -10.22 13.31
N GLY A 219 2.79 -8.95 13.61
CA GLY A 219 1.88 -7.87 13.27
C GLY A 219 2.30 -6.52 13.86
N ILE A 220 1.39 -5.55 13.97
CA ILE A 220 1.67 -4.27 14.64
C ILE A 220 2.15 -4.50 16.08
N SER A 221 1.59 -5.50 16.77
CA SER A 221 1.96 -5.83 18.15
C SER A 221 3.43 -6.21 18.34
N SER A 222 4.12 -6.62 17.28
CA SER A 222 5.55 -6.99 17.27
C SER A 222 6.39 -6.15 16.33
N LEU A 223 5.85 -5.01 15.88
CA LEU A 223 6.51 -4.12 14.95
C LEU A 223 7.74 -3.47 15.60
N MET A 224 8.92 -3.76 15.04
CA MET A 224 10.19 -3.16 15.45
C MET A 224 10.81 -2.36 14.29
N TYR A 225 11.11 -1.10 14.54
CA TYR A 225 11.71 -0.15 13.59
C TYR A 225 12.29 1.05 14.33
N ARG A 226 13.12 1.84 13.65
CA ARG A 226 13.65 3.13 14.10
C ARG A 226 13.30 4.20 13.08
N VAL A 227 12.66 5.27 13.53
CA VAL A 227 12.47 6.48 12.71
C VAL A 227 13.79 7.25 12.65
N VAL A 228 14.28 7.49 11.44
CA VAL A 228 15.52 8.24 11.21
C VAL A 228 15.22 9.68 10.83
N SER A 229 14.21 9.91 9.99
CA SER A 229 13.81 11.28 9.65
C SER A 229 12.32 11.38 9.32
N VAL A 230 11.72 12.51 9.68
CA VAL A 230 10.36 12.89 9.29
C VAL A 230 10.44 14.27 8.65
N LYS A 231 10.07 14.38 7.37
CA LYS A 231 10.09 15.63 6.61
C LYS A 231 8.70 15.92 6.09
N LYS A 232 8.11 17.03 6.53
CA LYS A 232 6.81 17.50 6.07
C LYS A 232 6.98 18.36 4.81
N TYR A 233 6.36 17.96 3.71
CA TYR A 233 6.26 18.71 2.47
C TYR A 233 4.80 19.18 2.27
N PRO A 234 4.55 20.13 1.35
CA PRO A 234 3.19 20.65 1.14
C PRO A 234 2.14 19.58 0.79
N LEU A 235 2.53 18.52 0.07
CA LEU A 235 1.60 17.48 -0.39
C LEU A 235 1.74 16.14 0.33
N TYR A 236 2.82 15.93 1.08
CA TYR A 236 3.10 14.64 1.71
C TYR A 236 4.07 14.75 2.88
N THR A 237 4.05 13.76 3.77
CA THR A 237 5.09 13.58 4.78
C THR A 237 6.00 12.42 4.39
N ASN A 238 7.30 12.66 4.26
CA ASN A 238 8.28 11.60 4.08
C ASN A 238 8.73 11.08 5.44
N ILE A 239 8.69 9.76 5.63
CA ILE A 239 9.09 9.08 6.86
C ILE A 239 10.16 8.07 6.49
N SER A 240 11.42 8.39 6.79
CA SER A 240 12.55 7.49 6.56
C SER A 240 12.80 6.63 7.78
N VAL A 241 12.82 5.30 7.60
CA VAL A 241 12.90 4.34 8.69
C VAL A 241 13.91 3.24 8.43
N GLU A 242 14.47 2.71 9.52
CA GLU A 242 15.18 1.44 9.52
C GLU A 242 14.29 0.37 10.13
N ILE A 243 14.13 -0.76 9.43
CA ILE A 243 13.20 -1.82 9.82
C ILE A 243 13.91 -3.14 10.20
N GLY A 244 15.21 -3.08 10.44
CA GLY A 244 16.05 -4.24 10.69
C GLY A 244 16.43 -4.98 9.41
N LYS A 245 16.86 -6.24 9.56
CA LYS A 245 17.38 -7.07 8.46
C LYS A 245 16.57 -8.35 8.31
N PRO A 246 16.53 -8.94 7.10
CA PRO A 246 15.96 -10.28 6.92
C PRO A 246 16.67 -11.30 7.82
N PRO A 247 15.95 -12.32 8.32
CA PRO A 247 16.60 -13.42 9.03
C PRO A 247 17.62 -14.12 8.11
N PRO A 248 18.69 -14.72 8.67
CA PRO A 248 19.67 -15.46 7.88
C PRO A 248 18.98 -16.49 6.99
N ARG A 249 19.39 -16.58 5.72
CA ARG A 249 18.87 -17.64 4.85
C ARG A 249 19.21 -18.99 5.48
N PRO A 250 18.24 -19.93 5.56
CA PRO A 250 18.57 -21.30 5.92
C PRO A 250 19.68 -21.79 4.99
N LEU A 251 20.73 -22.39 5.55
CA LEU A 251 21.73 -23.08 4.74
C LEU A 251 20.99 -24.08 3.86
N LYS A 252 21.21 -24.03 2.55
CA LYS A 252 20.75 -25.10 1.65
C LYS A 252 21.49 -26.36 2.09
N GLY A 253 20.78 -27.27 2.76
CA GLY A 253 21.21 -28.65 2.95
C GLY A 253 21.19 -29.41 1.64
#